data_AF-A0A448MR64-F1
#
_entry.id   AF-A0A448MR64-F1
#
_cell.length_a   1.000
_cell.length_b   1.000
_cell.length_c   1.000
_cell.angle_alpha   90.00
_cell.angle_beta   90.00
_cell.angle_gamma   90.00
#
_symmetry.space_group_name_H-M   'P 1'
#
loop_
_entity.id
_entity.type
_entity.pdbx_description
1 polymer ?
#
loop_
_entity_poly.entity_id
_entity_poly.type
_entity_poly.pdbx_seq_one_letter_code
_entity_poly.pdbx_strand_id
1 'polypeptide(L)'
;MFNVQYADIHFNEENTPISNQFDDVYFSNHDGLAETDYVFLQGNQLWERWLTYENTHFVIAETGFGTGLNFFATTALFRKFRQQFQHSPLKRLYFISFENIR
;
A
#
# COMPACT_ATOMS: atom_id res chain seq x y z
N MET A 1 -23.51 17.41 3.64
CA MET A 1 -23.12 16.12 3.03
C MET A 1 -21.70 16.28 2.53
N PHE A 2 -20.77 15.41 2.95
CA PHE A 2 -19.45 15.34 2.32
C PHE A 2 -19.64 14.71 0.94
N ASN A 3 -19.45 15.50 -0.12
CA ASN A 3 -19.48 15.00 -1.48
C ASN A 3 -18.06 14.60 -1.86
N VAL A 4 -17.82 13.30 -2.04
CA VAL A 4 -16.56 12.77 -2.53
C VAL A 4 -16.66 12.73 -4.06
N GLN A 5 -15.70 13.36 -4.75
CA GLN A 5 -15.60 13.31 -6.21
C GLN A 5 -14.67 12.18 -6.61
N TYR A 6 -14.89 11.58 -7.78
CA TYR A 6 -13.97 10.58 -8.32
C TYR A 6 -12.72 11.25 -8.89
N ALA A 7 -11.58 10.55 -8.84
CA ALA A 7 -10.37 11.01 -9.49
C ALA A 7 -10.58 11.09 -11.00
N ASP A 8 -10.13 12.19 -11.60
CA ASP A 8 -10.08 12.36 -13.05
C ASP A 8 -8.77 11.76 -13.56
N ILE A 9 -8.88 10.59 -14.20
CA ILE A 9 -7.74 9.76 -14.58
C ILE A 9 -7.76 9.54 -16.09
N HIS A 10 -6.60 9.69 -16.71
CA HIS A 10 -6.33 9.15 -18.04
C HIS A 10 -5.18 8.15 -17.99
N PHE A 11 -5.08 7.34 -19.03
CA PHE A 11 -3.97 6.41 -19.20
C PHE A 11 -3.06 6.93 -20.31
N ASN A 12 -1.75 6.95 -20.07
CA ASN A 12 -0.77 7.28 -21.10
C ASN A 12 -0.59 6.13 -22.11
N GLU A 13 0.29 6.31 -23.10
CA GLU A 13 0.61 5.30 -24.12
C GLU A 13 1.17 3.98 -23.53
N GLU A 14 1.69 4.02 -22.30
CA GLU A 14 2.23 2.88 -21.56
C GLU A 14 1.21 2.22 -20.60
N ASN A 15 -0.05 2.66 -20.61
CA ASN A 15 -1.13 2.24 -19.70
C ASN A 15 -0.87 2.53 -18.21
N THR A 16 -0.09 3.57 -17.91
CA THR A 16 0.03 4.09 -16.54
C THR A 16 -1.11 5.09 -16.27
N PRO A 17 -1.82 4.96 -15.13
CA PRO A 17 -2.82 5.94 -14.72
C PRO A 17 -2.15 7.25 -14.27
N ILE A 18 -2.60 8.35 -14.86
CA ILE A 18 -2.17 9.72 -14.56
C ILE A 18 -3.34 10.50 -13.98
N SER A 19 -3.11 11.24 -12.90
CA SER A 19 -4.10 12.17 -12.36
C SER A 19 -4.11 13.48 -13.16
N ASN A 20 -5.22 13.80 -13.81
CA ASN A 20 -5.39 15.09 -14.51
C ASN A 20 -5.37 16.29 -13.55
N GLN A 21 -5.65 16.06 -12.25
CA GLN A 21 -5.73 17.11 -11.24
C GLN A 21 -4.36 17.48 -10.66
N PHE A 22 -3.44 16.51 -10.60
CA PHE A 22 -2.11 16.70 -9.99
C PHE A 22 -0.97 16.67 -11.02
N ASP A 23 -1.27 16.34 -12.29
CA ASP A 23 -0.30 16.17 -13.39
C ASP A 23 0.84 15.21 -13.01
N ASP A 24 0.50 14.16 -12.26
CA ASP A 24 1.46 13.19 -11.71
C ASP A 24 0.99 11.74 -11.94
N VAL A 25 1.96 10.83 -12.04
CA VAL A 25 1.72 9.39 -12.18
C VAL A 25 1.41 8.77 -10.81
N TYR A 26 0.47 7.84 -10.75
CA TYR A 26 0.18 7.14 -9.49
C TYR A 26 1.30 6.15 -9.07
N PHE A 27 2.14 5.73 -10.02
CA PHE A 27 3.34 4.92 -9.78
C PHE A 27 4.28 5.02 -10.99
N SER A 28 5.58 4.79 -10.79
CA SER A 28 6.58 4.78 -11.86
C SER A 28 6.26 3.74 -12.96
N ASN A 29 6.47 4.13 -14.22
CA ASN A 29 6.13 3.32 -15.40
C ASN A 29 6.92 2.02 -15.53
N HIS A 30 8.10 1.89 -14.90
CA HIS A 30 8.98 0.74 -15.13
C HIS A 30 8.88 -0.35 -14.06
N ASP A 31 8.69 -0.02 -12.77
CA ASP A 31 8.52 -1.02 -11.70
C ASP A 31 7.95 -0.43 -10.40
N GLY A 32 6.71 0.07 -10.43
CA GLY A 32 6.04 0.60 -9.23
C GLY A 32 5.97 -0.38 -8.05
N LEU A 33 5.99 -1.69 -8.31
CA LEU A 33 5.98 -2.70 -7.26
C LEU A 33 7.35 -2.79 -6.57
N ALA A 34 8.47 -2.76 -7.30
CA ALA A 34 9.80 -2.73 -6.70
C ALA A 34 10.03 -1.45 -5.88
N GLU A 35 9.55 -0.30 -6.37
CA GLU A 35 9.59 0.95 -5.61
C GLU A 35 8.77 0.83 -4.33
N THR A 36 7.56 0.26 -4.41
CA THR A 36 6.71 0.01 -3.23
C THR A 36 7.40 -0.90 -2.21
N ASP A 37 8.01 -1.99 -2.69
CA ASP A 37 8.74 -2.93 -1.84
C ASP A 37 9.91 -2.24 -1.12
N TYR A 38 10.71 -1.46 -1.85
CA TYR A 38 11.86 -0.76 -1.29
C TYR A 38 11.46 0.36 -0.33
N VAL A 39 10.60 1.28 -0.76
CA VAL A 39 10.26 2.51 -0.01
C VAL A 39 9.34 2.21 1.16
N PHE A 40 8.25 1.46 0.93
CA PHE A 40 7.22 1.27 1.95
C PHE A 40 7.45 0.01 2.78
N LEU A 41 7.71 -1.14 2.16
CA LEU A 41 7.79 -2.41 2.90
C LEU A 41 9.13 -2.55 3.63
N GLN A 42 10.24 -2.45 2.90
CA GLN A 42 11.59 -2.50 3.45
C GLN A 42 11.91 -1.24 4.25
N GLY A 43 11.50 -0.06 3.76
CA GLY A 43 11.69 1.20 4.49
C GLY A 43 11.05 1.22 5.89
N ASN A 44 9.91 0.54 6.07
CA ASN A 44 9.29 0.34 7.40
C ASN A 44 9.73 -0.93 8.13
N GLN A 45 10.62 -1.73 7.52
CA GLN A 45 11.14 -2.99 8.05
C GLN A 45 10.01 -3.94 8.47
N LEU A 46 8.95 -4.01 7.64
CA LEU A 46 7.72 -4.68 8.03
C LEU A 46 7.95 -6.16 8.35
N TRP A 47 8.75 -6.84 7.53
CA TRP A 47 9.04 -8.26 7.72
C TRP A 47 9.79 -8.50 9.04
N GLU A 48 10.86 -7.76 9.28
CA GLU A 48 11.70 -7.86 10.48
C GLU A 48 10.90 -7.56 11.74
N ARG A 49 10.07 -6.51 11.70
CA ARG A 49 9.20 -6.13 12.82
C ARG A 49 8.17 -7.21 13.12
N TRP A 50 7.60 -7.84 12.10
CA TRP A 50 6.61 -8.90 12.29
C TRP A 50 7.21 -10.18 12.92
N LEU A 51 8.48 -10.49 12.66
CA LEU A 51 9.16 -11.65 13.24
C LEU A 51 9.24 -11.60 14.77
N THR A 52 9.46 -10.40 15.33
CA THR A 52 9.60 -10.18 16.78
C THR A 52 8.36 -9.56 17.40
N TYR A 53 7.29 -9.39 16.62
CA TYR A 53 6.06 -8.74 17.10
C TYR A 53 5.27 -9.66 18.03
N GLU A 54 4.91 -9.15 19.21
CA GLU A 54 4.22 -9.94 20.24
C GLU A 54 2.69 -9.75 20.23
N ASN A 55 2.19 -8.70 19.60
CA ASN A 55 0.75 -8.40 19.58
C ASN A 55 0.00 -9.20 18.52
N THR A 56 -1.31 -9.39 18.74
CA THR A 56 -2.18 -10.16 17.83
C THR A 56 -2.52 -9.46 16.51
N HIS A 57 -2.24 -8.17 16.41
CA HIS A 57 -2.56 -7.35 15.25
C HIS A 57 -1.55 -6.23 15.05
N PHE A 58 -1.29 -5.88 13.79
CA PHE A 58 -0.43 -4.78 13.38
C PHE A 58 -1.27 -3.75 12.62
N VAL A 59 -0.97 -2.46 12.79
CA VAL A 59 -1.71 -1.37 12.16
C VAL A 59 -0.77 -0.54 11.30
N ILE A 60 -1.18 -0.26 10.06
CA ILE A 60 -0.51 0.67 9.16
C ILE A 60 -1.50 1.79 8.84
N ALA A 61 -1.01 3.03 8.88
CA ALA A 61 -1.74 4.21 8.44
C ALA A 61 -1.04 4.81 7.22
N GLU A 62 -1.82 5.20 6.21
CA GLU A 62 -1.35 5.75 4.94
C GLU A 62 -2.08 7.06 4.61
N THR A 63 -1.36 8.00 4.00
CA THR A 63 -1.91 9.20 3.38
C THR A 63 -1.80 9.06 1.86
N GLY A 64 -2.92 9.05 1.16
CA GLY A 64 -2.99 8.74 -0.28
C GLY A 64 -3.05 7.24 -0.51
N PHE A 65 -4.25 6.71 -0.71
CA PHE A 65 -4.49 5.33 -1.17
C PHE A 65 -4.17 5.19 -2.67
N GLY A 66 -4.55 6.18 -3.47
CA GLY A 66 -4.41 6.16 -4.92
C GLY A 66 -4.94 4.88 -5.56
N THR A 67 -4.07 4.14 -6.24
CA THR A 67 -4.40 2.86 -6.89
C THR A 67 -4.39 1.66 -5.94
N GLY A 68 -4.01 1.87 -4.68
CA GLY A 68 -3.93 0.83 -3.65
C GLY A 68 -2.69 -0.05 -3.73
N LEU A 69 -1.67 0.33 -4.51
CA LEU A 69 -0.48 -0.50 -4.74
C LEU A 69 0.22 -0.91 -3.44
N ASN A 70 0.46 0.04 -2.53
CA ASN A 70 1.01 -0.19 -1.21
C ASN A 70 0.19 -1.18 -0.38
N PHE A 71 -1.14 -1.03 -0.40
CA PHE A 71 -2.06 -1.91 0.31
C PHE A 71 -1.97 -3.35 -0.20
N PHE A 72 -1.99 -3.55 -1.52
CA PHE A 72 -1.91 -4.89 -2.12
C PHE A 72 -0.53 -5.53 -1.89
N ALA A 73 0.55 -4.77 -2.05
CA ALA A 73 1.91 -5.25 -1.79
C ALA A 73 2.09 -5.66 -0.32
N THR A 74 1.63 -4.81 0.61
CA THR A 74 1.63 -5.11 2.06
C THR A 74 0.81 -6.36 2.37
N THR A 75 -0.37 -6.49 1.78
CA THR A 75 -1.26 -7.64 1.99
C THR A 75 -0.61 -8.93 1.48
N ALA A 76 0.05 -8.89 0.32
CA ALA A 76 0.80 -10.03 -0.22
C ALA A 76 1.94 -10.45 0.73
N LEU A 77 2.72 -9.49 1.22
CA LEU A 77 3.79 -9.75 2.18
C LEU A 77 3.24 -10.34 3.50
N PHE A 78 2.14 -9.79 4.02
CA PHE A 78 1.51 -10.27 5.25
C PHE A 78 0.96 -11.69 5.11
N ARG A 79 0.36 -12.03 3.96
CA ARG A 79 -0.10 -13.40 3.66
C ARG A 79 1.08 -14.37 3.64
N LYS A 80 2.19 -14.00 3.00
CA LYS A 80 3.43 -14.80 3.00
C LYS A 80 3.95 -15.00 4.42
N PHE A 81 3.98 -13.94 5.23
CA PHE A 81 4.37 -14.00 6.64
C PHE A 81 3.48 -14.98 7.44
N ARG A 82 2.15 -14.90 7.30
CA ARG A 82 1.20 -15.79 8.00
C ARG A 82 1.34 -17.26 7.59
N GLN A 83 1.72 -17.53 6.33
CA GLN A 83 1.99 -18.88 5.84
C GLN A 83 3.28 -19.45 6.42
N GLN A 84 4.34 -18.63 6.51
CA GLN A 84 5.66 -19.04 7.00
C GLN A 84 5.73 -19.13 8.53
N PHE A 85 5.06 -18.23 9.26
CA PHE A 85 5.09 -18.14 10.72
C PHE A 85 3.71 -18.38 11.33
N GLN A 86 3.18 -19.59 11.12
CA GLN A 86 1.82 -19.96 11.54
C GLN A 86 1.60 -19.75 13.04
N HIS A 87 2.62 -20.00 13.87
CA HIS A 87 2.62 -19.84 15.32
C HIS A 87 2.86 -18.41 15.81
N SER A 88 3.29 -17.47 14.96
CA SER A 88 3.46 -16.06 15.36
C SER A 88 2.19 -15.53 16.01
N PRO A 89 2.27 -14.74 17.10
CA PRO A 89 1.10 -14.16 17.74
C PRO A 89 0.38 -13.18 16.82
N LEU A 90 1.09 -12.54 15.89
CA LEU A 90 0.53 -11.61 14.91
C LEU A 90 -0.38 -12.34 13.91
N LYS A 91 -1.70 -12.16 14.04
CA LYS A 91 -2.73 -12.83 13.20
C LYS A 91 -3.44 -11.88 12.24
N ARG A 92 -3.49 -10.58 12.54
CA ARG A 92 -4.30 -9.61 11.82
C ARG A 92 -3.49 -8.40 11.37
N LEU A 93 -3.82 -7.87 10.21
CA LEU A 93 -3.32 -6.60 9.71
C LEU A 93 -4.50 -5.65 9.55
N TYR A 94 -4.38 -4.46 10.12
CA TYR A 94 -5.29 -3.34 9.86
C TYR A 94 -4.55 -2.31 9.01
N PHE A 95 -5.20 -1.85 7.94
CA PHE A 95 -4.67 -0.84 7.05
C PHE A 95 -5.68 0.30 6.99
N ILE A 96 -5.28 1.49 7.42
CA ILE A 96 -6.11 2.69 7.49
C ILE A 96 -5.53 3.66 6.47
N SER A 97 -6.28 4.01 5.43
CA SER A 97 -5.82 4.97 4.44
C SER A 97 -6.78 6.15 4.34
N PHE A 98 -6.22 7.32 4.06
CA PHE A 98 -6.96 8.55 3.84
C PHE A 98 -6.69 9.02 2.41
N GLU A 99 -7.73 8.98 1.57
CA GLU A 99 -7.67 9.47 0.20
C GLU A 99 -8.38 10.81 0.10
N ASN A 100 -7.75 11.79 -0.56
CA ASN A 100 -8.37 13.06 -0.87
C ASN A 100 -8.23 13.36 -2.35
N ILE A 101 -9.37 13.62 -3.00
CA ILE A 101 -9.49 13.84 -4.44
C ILE A 101 -9.80 15.33 -4.65
N ARG A 102 -8.97 16.22 -4.10
CA ARG A 102 -9.16 17.68 -4.15
C ARG A 102 -7.92 18.39 -4.63
#